data_AF-A0A354NVQ8-F1
#
_entry.id   AF-A0A354NVQ8-F1
#
_cell.length_a   1.000
_cell.length_b   1.000
_cell.length_c   1.000
_cell.angle_alpha   90.00
_cell.angle_beta   90.00
_cell.angle_gamma   90.00
#
_symmetry.space_group_name_H-M   'P 1'
#
loop_
_entity.id
_entity.type
_entity.pdbx_description
1 polymer ?
#
loop_
_entity_poly.entity_id
_entity_poly.type
_entity_poly.pdbx_seq_one_letter_code
_entity_poly.pdbx_strand_id
1 'polypeptide(L)'
;MVEPINIGDQRQEISVEDLELSLRHEVGLASRLPNIDDKVRHLEGIAEDTELTSSRYSVHPAIRQLKTEIADNLFDLRNTAQQLTRIEEQLGQHASEPVDMTLQQTLDVVQNLRGISGAIPNDSRLADVSTSVCEGLETFVTSVLPSVESEEDDSSSDGPSPSELTLALEVIEAIRMCPGGDRTAIYKSLRQQFIDAACYSAWKRVNRLSDMRLDLATKKEYLHGALTIWQLLPDLSENAGSPRLSKLPDEMHRAVQSVLLRHVIGAVDAGGLDNLVGAALLTKELSDEYLEMIPAISMPDAQSMLGLQAAESLVRRIRGELSTVGSQSELDLCLSVVSILRTVPVLSEDQRLVDLARPISRARWRVRLVGGLKTLRKISLPALVGLLGLCGVIAAYIGLTVLIQRLYEINLPLAP
;
A
#
# COMPACT_ATOMS: atom_id res chain seq x y z
N MET A 1 -53.40 85.04 31.73
CA MET A 1 -52.46 84.11 32.39
C MET A 1 -52.87 82.71 31.96
N VAL A 2 -52.09 82.10 31.08
CA VAL A 2 -52.24 80.71 30.64
C VAL A 2 -50.91 80.06 31.01
N GLU A 3 -50.94 79.05 31.87
CA GLU A 3 -49.75 78.27 32.23
C GLU A 3 -49.25 77.49 31.02
N PRO A 4 -47.93 77.37 30.80
CA PRO A 4 -47.40 76.51 29.76
C PRO A 4 -47.56 75.04 30.18
N ILE A 5 -48.15 74.25 29.28
CA ILE A 5 -48.22 72.79 29.39
C ILE A 5 -46.79 72.27 29.36
N ASN A 6 -46.36 71.68 30.48
CA ASN A 6 -45.11 70.95 30.59
C ASN A 6 -45.26 69.64 29.81
N ILE A 7 -44.84 69.63 28.55
CA ILE A 7 -44.65 68.40 27.77
C ILE A 7 -43.42 67.73 28.38
N GLY A 8 -43.64 66.90 29.39
CA GLY A 8 -42.60 66.03 29.90
C GLY A 8 -42.11 65.13 28.77
N ASP A 9 -40.81 65.15 28.50
CA ASP A 9 -40.10 64.18 27.67
C ASP A 9 -40.44 62.77 28.18
N GLN A 10 -41.41 62.12 27.53
CA GLN A 10 -41.57 60.69 27.60
C GLN A 10 -40.40 60.06 26.83
N ARG A 11 -39.24 59.96 27.49
CA ARG A 11 -38.24 58.95 27.11
C ARG A 11 -38.96 57.61 27.21
N GLN A 12 -39.23 56.98 26.07
CA GLN A 12 -39.72 55.61 26.01
C GLN A 12 -38.81 54.74 26.89
N GLU A 13 -39.36 54.19 27.98
CA GLU A 13 -38.70 53.14 28.76
C GLU A 13 -38.68 51.89 27.87
N ILE A 14 -37.55 51.67 27.19
CA ILE A 14 -37.29 50.44 26.44
C ILE A 14 -37.30 49.30 27.45
N SER A 15 -38.12 48.27 27.21
CA SER A 15 -38.19 47.11 28.09
C SER A 15 -36.87 46.32 28.06
N VAL A 16 -36.56 45.60 29.13
CA VAL A 16 -35.35 44.76 29.22
C VAL A 16 -35.35 43.68 28.12
N GLU A 17 -36.53 43.18 27.78
CA GLU A 17 -36.75 42.15 26.77
C GLU A 17 -36.48 42.70 25.36
N ASP A 18 -36.94 43.93 25.06
CA ASP A 18 -36.65 44.59 23.79
C ASP A 18 -35.15 44.92 23.64
N LEU A 19 -34.50 45.32 24.74
CA LEU A 19 -33.06 45.57 24.76
C LEU A 19 -32.25 44.28 24.54
N GLU A 20 -32.63 43.17 25.20
CA GLU A 20 -31.99 41.87 24.99
C GLU A 20 -32.15 41.40 23.53
N LEU A 21 -33.35 41.51 22.97
CA LEU A 21 -33.63 41.13 21.58
C LEU A 21 -32.81 41.97 20.59
N SER A 22 -32.70 43.27 20.83
CA SER A 22 -31.89 44.18 20.01
C SER A 22 -30.41 43.82 20.07
N LEU A 23 -29.86 43.59 21.27
CA LEU A 23 -28.45 43.24 21.43
C LEU A 23 -28.13 41.86 20.85
N ARG A 24 -28.99 40.86 21.03
CA ARG A 24 -28.84 39.55 20.37
C ARG A 24 -28.89 39.69 18.85
N HIS A 25 -29.74 40.57 18.33
CA HIS A 25 -29.80 40.86 16.90
C HIS A 25 -28.47 41.47 16.41
N GLU A 26 -27.92 42.45 17.13
CA GLU A 26 -26.66 43.10 16.77
C GLU A 26 -25.44 42.18 16.88
N VAL A 27 -25.38 41.31 17.89
CA VAL A 27 -24.38 40.23 17.97
C VAL A 27 -24.54 39.27 16.79
N GLY A 28 -25.78 38.97 16.39
CA GLY A 28 -26.08 38.20 15.18
C GLY A 28 -25.57 38.88 13.90
N LEU A 29 -25.60 40.21 13.81
CA LEU A 29 -25.05 40.96 12.69
C LEU A 29 -23.53 40.89 12.63
N ALA A 30 -22.84 40.85 13.78
CA ALA A 30 -21.39 40.69 13.85
C ALA A 30 -20.93 39.43 13.08
N SER A 31 -21.66 38.32 13.21
CA SER A 31 -21.33 37.07 12.52
C SER A 31 -21.34 37.17 10.98
N ARG A 32 -22.09 38.15 10.43
CA ARG A 32 -22.26 38.38 9.00
C ARG A 32 -21.23 39.33 8.40
N LEU A 33 -20.45 40.02 9.23
CA LEU A 33 -19.38 40.89 8.73
C LEU A 33 -18.31 40.03 8.04
N PRO A 34 -17.68 40.52 6.95
CA PRO A 34 -16.71 39.75 6.20
C PRO A 34 -15.36 39.65 6.93
N ASN A 35 -14.84 40.76 7.48
CA ASN A 35 -13.49 40.85 8.03
C ASN A 35 -13.48 40.67 9.56
N ILE A 36 -12.50 39.92 10.08
CA ILE A 36 -12.27 39.72 11.51
C ILE A 36 -12.05 41.04 12.26
N ASP A 37 -11.36 42.01 11.67
CA ASP A 37 -11.11 43.31 12.31
C ASP A 37 -12.41 44.10 12.50
N ASP A 38 -13.32 44.03 11.51
CA ASP A 38 -14.64 44.66 11.59
C ASP A 38 -15.55 43.94 12.60
N LYS A 39 -15.46 42.60 12.68
CA LYS A 39 -16.17 41.80 13.68
C LYS A 39 -15.76 42.18 15.10
N VAL A 40 -14.45 42.28 15.35
CA VAL A 40 -13.91 42.68 16.64
C VAL A 40 -14.36 44.11 16.98
N ARG A 41 -14.20 45.07 16.06
CA ARG A 41 -14.62 46.46 16.28
C ARG A 41 -16.12 46.59 16.57
N HIS A 42 -16.96 45.83 15.86
CA HIS A 42 -18.41 45.85 16.07
C HIS A 42 -18.82 45.27 17.42
N LEU A 43 -18.22 44.14 17.83
CA LEU A 43 -18.47 43.56 19.15
C LEU A 43 -17.89 44.40 20.30
N GLU A 44 -16.78 45.09 20.08
CA GLU A 44 -16.24 46.08 21.03
C GLU A 44 -17.22 47.25 21.21
N GLY A 45 -17.79 47.77 20.13
CA GLY A 45 -18.83 48.80 20.19
C GLY A 45 -20.06 48.34 20.98
N ILE A 46 -20.54 47.12 20.74
CA ILE A 46 -21.66 46.53 21.52
C ILE A 46 -21.26 46.35 23.00
N ALA A 47 -20.03 45.93 23.28
CA ALA A 47 -19.54 45.79 24.64
C ALA A 47 -19.51 47.14 25.37
N GLU A 48 -19.02 48.20 24.72
CA GLU A 48 -19.02 49.57 25.25
C GLU A 48 -20.45 50.09 25.48
N ASP A 49 -21.36 49.92 24.51
CA ASP A 49 -22.76 50.33 24.64
C ASP A 49 -23.48 49.56 25.74
N THR A 50 -23.23 48.27 25.89
CA THR A 50 -23.78 47.46 26.99
C THR A 50 -23.16 47.79 28.34
N GLU A 51 -21.92 48.29 28.41
CA GLU A 51 -21.34 48.88 29.63
C GLU A 51 -21.96 50.23 29.98
N LEU A 52 -22.28 51.05 28.97
CA LEU A 52 -22.90 52.37 29.12
C LEU A 52 -24.41 52.30 29.42
N THR A 53 -25.10 51.23 29.02
CA THR A 53 -26.50 51.02 29.41
C THR A 53 -26.63 50.94 30.94
N SER A 54 -27.43 51.87 31.47
CA SER A 54 -27.71 52.15 32.89
C SER A 54 -27.47 50.97 33.86
N SER A 55 -26.84 51.26 35.00
CA SER A 55 -26.68 50.36 36.16
C SER A 55 -27.95 49.66 36.63
N ARG A 56 -29.14 50.10 36.18
CA ARG A 56 -30.43 49.42 36.38
C ARG A 56 -30.55 48.08 35.65
N TYR A 57 -29.92 47.91 34.49
CA TYR A 57 -30.08 46.72 33.63
C TYR A 57 -28.92 45.72 33.77
N SER A 58 -27.77 46.14 34.30
CA SER A 58 -26.60 45.30 34.52
C SER A 58 -26.79 44.16 35.54
N VAL A 59 -27.85 44.25 36.36
CA VAL A 59 -28.22 43.22 37.35
C VAL A 59 -29.11 42.14 36.74
N HIS A 60 -29.70 42.37 35.56
CA HIS A 60 -30.59 41.40 34.93
C HIS A 60 -29.80 40.17 34.44
N PRO A 61 -30.22 38.94 34.79
CA PRO A 61 -29.45 37.73 34.50
C PRO A 61 -29.22 37.53 33.00
N ALA A 62 -30.20 37.85 32.15
CA ALA A 62 -30.08 37.69 30.71
C ALA A 62 -29.06 38.66 30.08
N ILE A 63 -29.00 39.91 30.55
CA ILE A 63 -28.01 40.89 30.08
C ILE A 63 -26.61 40.53 30.59
N ARG A 64 -26.49 40.01 31.82
CA ARG A 64 -25.21 39.50 32.33
C ARG A 64 -24.71 38.31 31.50
N GLN A 65 -25.60 37.38 31.15
CA GLN A 65 -25.25 36.24 30.30
C GLN A 65 -24.83 36.71 28.89
N LEU A 66 -25.54 37.68 28.32
CA LEU A 66 -25.16 38.23 27.01
C LEU A 66 -23.81 38.93 27.05
N LYS A 67 -23.49 39.65 28.14
CA LYS A 67 -22.15 40.24 28.35
C LYS A 67 -21.05 39.19 28.40
N THR A 68 -21.27 38.07 29.08
CA THR A 68 -20.30 36.96 29.09
C THR A 68 -20.17 36.34 27.69
N GLU A 69 -21.27 36.13 26.97
CA GLU A 69 -21.25 35.61 25.60
C GLU A 69 -20.49 36.55 24.64
N ILE A 70 -20.68 37.87 24.75
CA ILE A 70 -19.94 38.87 23.97
C ILE A 70 -18.44 38.85 24.31
N ALA A 71 -18.10 38.77 25.60
CA ALA A 71 -16.71 38.73 26.05
C ALA A 71 -15.98 37.46 25.58
N ASP A 72 -16.65 36.30 25.66
CA ASP A 72 -16.12 35.02 25.19
C ASP A 72 -15.92 35.05 23.66
N ASN A 73 -16.91 35.55 22.90
CA ASN A 73 -16.79 35.72 21.45
C ASN A 73 -15.64 36.66 21.06
N LEU A 74 -15.46 37.78 21.78
CA LEU A 74 -14.35 38.71 21.57
C LEU A 74 -13.00 38.06 21.84
N PHE A 75 -12.90 37.25 22.91
CA PHE A 75 -11.69 36.51 23.24
C PHE A 75 -11.33 35.52 22.13
N ASP A 76 -12.30 34.73 21.67
CA ASP A 76 -12.11 33.74 20.60
C ASP A 76 -11.73 34.40 19.27
N LEU A 77 -12.38 35.50 18.89
CA LEU A 77 -12.04 36.25 17.67
C LEU A 77 -10.64 36.85 17.76
N ARG A 78 -10.24 37.45 18.89
CA ARG A 78 -8.88 37.98 19.06
C ARG A 78 -7.81 36.89 19.00
N ASN A 79 -8.07 35.74 19.62
CA ASN A 79 -7.17 34.59 19.55
C ASN A 79 -7.03 34.09 18.10
N THR A 80 -8.15 34.00 17.37
CA THR A 80 -8.17 33.60 15.96
C THR A 80 -7.42 34.61 15.07
N ALA A 81 -7.61 35.91 15.29
CA ALA A 81 -6.88 36.97 14.58
C ALA A 81 -5.38 36.84 14.82
N GLN A 82 -4.97 36.64 16.07
CA GLN A 82 -3.56 36.47 16.41
C GLN A 82 -2.95 35.21 15.78
N GLN A 83 -3.71 34.11 15.70
CA GLN A 83 -3.26 32.91 15.00
C GLN A 83 -3.06 33.16 13.51
N LEU A 84 -3.99 33.89 12.87
CA LEU A 84 -3.87 34.25 11.46
C LEU A 84 -2.63 35.13 11.22
N THR A 85 -2.40 36.14 12.06
CA THR A 85 -1.19 36.99 11.97
C THR A 85 0.10 36.18 12.12
N ARG A 86 0.15 35.20 13.04
CA ARG A 86 1.31 34.31 13.17
C ARG A 86 1.55 33.49 11.90
N ILE A 87 0.50 33.04 11.23
CA ILE A 87 0.62 32.31 9.96
C ILE A 87 1.12 33.24 8.84
N GLU A 88 0.60 34.46 8.77
CA GLU A 88 1.07 35.48 7.80
C GLU A 88 2.57 35.79 7.99
N GLU A 89 3.00 35.92 9.25
CA GLU A 89 4.41 36.10 9.62
C GLU A 89 5.27 34.88 9.23
N GLN A 90 4.78 33.66 9.50
CA GLN A 90 5.46 32.42 9.12
C GLN A 90 5.62 32.28 7.59
N LEU A 91 4.63 32.72 6.83
CA LEU A 91 4.65 32.72 5.37
C LEU A 91 5.48 33.86 4.78
N GLY A 92 5.92 34.81 5.60
CA GLY A 92 6.67 35.96 5.12
C GLY A 92 5.84 36.89 4.22
N GLN A 93 4.51 36.95 4.38
CA GLN A 93 3.64 37.83 3.57
C GLN A 93 4.01 39.32 3.67
N HIS A 94 4.80 39.69 4.68
CA HIS A 94 5.33 41.04 4.90
C HIS A 94 6.87 41.12 4.82
N ALA A 95 7.53 40.01 4.44
CA ALA A 95 8.97 39.93 4.29
C ALA A 95 9.39 40.19 2.83
N SER A 96 10.60 40.71 2.63
CA SER A 96 11.17 40.96 1.30
C SER A 96 11.65 39.69 0.59
N GLU A 97 11.83 38.60 1.34
CA GLU A 97 12.23 37.28 0.83
C GLU A 97 11.19 36.23 1.27
N PRO A 98 10.77 35.31 0.37
CA PRO A 98 9.85 34.25 0.74
C PRO A 98 10.52 33.29 1.74
N VAL A 99 9.76 32.86 2.74
CA VAL A 99 10.25 31.89 3.73
C VAL A 99 10.22 30.50 3.09
N ASP A 100 11.38 29.85 2.99
CA ASP A 100 11.48 28.46 2.57
C ASP A 100 10.88 27.55 3.65
N MET A 101 9.60 27.20 3.48
CA MET A 101 8.93 26.21 4.32
C MET A 101 9.13 24.81 3.75
N THR A 102 9.32 23.84 4.64
CA THR A 102 9.23 22.43 4.27
C THR A 102 7.79 22.06 3.94
N LEU A 103 7.58 21.05 3.09
CA LEU A 103 6.24 20.58 2.73
C LEU A 103 5.38 20.24 3.95
N GLN A 104 5.96 19.61 4.98
CA GLN A 104 5.26 19.28 6.21
C GLN A 104 4.75 20.53 6.93
N GLN A 105 5.59 21.57 7.03
CA GLN A 105 5.18 22.85 7.61
C GLN A 105 4.06 23.50 6.79
N THR A 106 4.12 23.42 5.45
CA THR A 106 3.05 23.91 4.58
C THR A 106 1.72 23.17 4.79
N LEU A 107 1.76 21.84 4.98
CA LEU A 107 0.57 21.04 5.28
C LEU A 107 0.00 21.36 6.67
N ASP A 108 0.86 21.59 7.67
CA ASP A 108 0.43 22.01 9.01
C ASP A 108 -0.25 23.39 8.96
N VAL A 109 0.26 24.32 8.13
CA VAL A 109 -0.37 25.62 7.87
C VAL A 109 -1.76 25.44 7.27
N VAL A 110 -1.94 24.55 6.28
CA VAL A 110 -3.27 24.25 5.71
C VAL A 110 -4.25 23.75 6.77
N GLN A 111 -3.81 22.87 7.67
CA GLN A 111 -4.66 22.37 8.75
C GLN A 111 -5.06 23.49 9.73
N ASN A 112 -4.12 24.37 10.08
CA ASN A 112 -4.39 25.52 10.94
C ASN A 112 -5.37 26.51 10.30
N LEU A 113 -5.18 26.81 9.00
CA LEU A 113 -6.09 27.67 8.23
C LEU A 113 -7.50 27.08 8.20
N ARG A 114 -7.64 25.76 8.09
CA ARG A 114 -8.95 25.10 8.16
C ARG A 114 -9.62 25.27 9.53
N GLY A 115 -8.85 25.20 10.63
CA GLY A 115 -9.34 25.50 11.97
C GLY A 115 -9.84 26.94 12.10
N ILE A 116 -9.05 27.90 11.60
CA ILE A 116 -9.38 29.33 11.60
C ILE A 116 -10.63 29.63 10.76
N SER A 117 -10.76 28.99 9.60
CA SER A 117 -11.93 29.13 8.72
C SER A 117 -13.26 28.78 9.38
N GLY A 118 -13.26 27.85 10.34
CA GLY A 118 -14.46 27.54 11.13
C GLY A 118 -15.00 28.75 11.92
N ALA A 119 -14.11 29.63 12.38
CA ALA A 119 -14.46 30.84 13.13
C ALA A 119 -14.68 32.06 12.23
N ILE A 120 -13.90 32.20 11.15
CA ILE A 120 -13.95 33.34 10.23
C ILE A 120 -13.98 32.93 8.75
N PRO A 121 -15.07 32.33 8.26
CA PRO A 121 -15.12 31.74 6.93
C PRO A 121 -15.09 32.76 5.77
N ASN A 122 -15.45 34.02 6.02
CA ASN A 122 -15.59 35.07 5.00
C ASN A 122 -14.45 36.10 5.02
N ASP A 123 -13.40 35.83 5.79
CA ASP A 123 -12.29 36.77 5.97
C ASP A 123 -11.42 36.82 4.72
N SER A 124 -11.13 38.04 4.24
CA SER A 124 -10.33 38.25 3.03
C SER A 124 -8.88 37.88 3.22
N ARG A 125 -8.30 38.11 4.40
CA ARG A 125 -6.90 37.75 4.70
C ARG A 125 -6.73 36.24 4.72
N LEU A 126 -7.70 35.52 5.29
CA LEU A 126 -7.74 34.06 5.23
C LEU A 126 -7.77 33.55 3.79
N ALA A 127 -8.57 34.18 2.92
CA ALA A 127 -8.65 33.82 1.51
C ALA A 127 -7.32 34.07 0.76
N ASP A 128 -6.66 35.21 1.01
CA ASP A 128 -5.37 35.57 0.40
C ASP A 128 -4.26 34.61 0.83
N VAL A 129 -4.13 34.37 2.14
CA VAL A 129 -3.19 33.40 2.72
C VAL A 129 -3.42 32.01 2.16
N SER A 130 -4.66 31.55 2.14
CA SER A 130 -4.97 30.22 1.62
C SER A 130 -4.70 30.11 0.13
N THR A 131 -4.87 31.18 -0.65
CA THR A 131 -4.58 31.16 -2.09
C THR A 131 -3.09 31.04 -2.33
N SER A 132 -2.26 31.84 -1.65
CA SER A 132 -0.80 31.77 -1.76
C SER A 132 -0.24 30.39 -1.37
N VAL A 133 -0.75 29.79 -0.29
CA VAL A 133 -0.35 28.43 0.12
C VAL A 133 -0.76 27.39 -0.94
N CYS A 134 -1.97 27.49 -1.48
CA CYS A 134 -2.43 26.57 -2.53
C CYS A 134 -1.61 26.69 -3.81
N GLU A 135 -1.23 27.90 -4.24
CA GLU A 135 -0.38 28.11 -5.43
C GLU A 135 1.01 27.48 -5.26
N GLY A 136 1.58 27.57 -4.05
CA GLY A 136 2.84 26.90 -3.72
C GLY A 136 2.72 25.37 -3.77
N LEU A 137 1.61 24.83 -3.23
CA LEU A 137 1.33 23.38 -3.28
C LEU A 137 1.03 22.90 -4.71
N GLU A 138 0.34 23.69 -5.53
CA GLU A 138 0.11 23.39 -6.95
C GLU A 138 1.42 23.32 -7.73
N THR A 139 2.32 24.28 -7.48
CA THR A 139 3.66 24.31 -8.08
C THR A 139 4.46 23.08 -7.67
N PHE A 140 4.38 22.68 -6.40
CA PHE A 140 5.00 21.45 -5.89
C PHE A 140 4.48 20.21 -6.63
N VAL A 141 3.15 20.03 -6.72
CA VAL A 141 2.55 18.87 -7.42
C VAL A 141 2.99 18.83 -8.89
N THR A 142 3.01 19.98 -9.56
CA THR A 142 3.44 20.08 -10.97
C THR A 142 4.92 19.74 -11.14
N SER A 143 5.76 20.07 -10.16
CA SER A 143 7.19 19.70 -10.16
C SER A 143 7.43 18.20 -9.95
N VAL A 144 6.62 17.57 -9.09
CA VAL A 144 6.74 16.14 -8.75
C VAL A 144 6.13 15.26 -9.84
N LEU A 145 5.07 15.76 -10.48
CA LEU A 145 4.33 15.07 -11.54
C LEU A 145 4.50 15.81 -12.87
N PRO A 146 5.67 15.70 -13.52
CA PRO A 146 5.88 16.34 -14.81
C PRO A 146 4.85 15.85 -15.83
N SER A 147 4.46 16.75 -16.75
CA SER A 147 3.49 16.45 -17.79
C SER A 147 3.96 15.27 -18.64
N VAL A 148 3.13 14.22 -18.74
CA VAL A 148 3.42 12.99 -19.50
C VAL A 148 3.52 13.24 -21.01
N GLU A 149 3.05 14.38 -21.50
CA GLU A 149 3.05 14.74 -22.93
C GLU A 149 4.46 15.04 -23.50
N SER A 150 5.49 15.20 -22.66
CA SER A 150 6.83 15.62 -23.11
C SER A 150 7.88 14.50 -23.25
N GLU A 151 7.56 13.23 -23.00
CA GLU A 151 8.53 12.13 -23.10
C GLU A 151 8.35 11.31 -24.40
N GLU A 152 8.80 11.88 -25.53
CA GLU A 152 9.27 11.09 -26.69
C GLU A 152 10.70 10.56 -26.46
N ASP A 153 11.37 11.00 -25.39
CA ASP A 153 12.75 10.62 -25.10
C ASP A 153 12.83 9.35 -24.24
N ASP A 154 13.50 8.36 -24.82
CA ASP A 154 14.01 7.08 -24.29
C ASP A 154 14.98 7.24 -23.08
N SER A 155 14.81 8.28 -22.28
CA SER A 155 15.66 8.57 -21.12
C SER A 155 15.17 7.83 -19.87
N SER A 156 16.14 7.34 -19.11
CA SER A 156 16.10 6.30 -18.07
C SER A 156 15.12 6.45 -16.89
N SER A 157 14.30 7.49 -16.81
CA SER A 157 13.39 7.74 -15.69
C SER A 157 12.24 6.73 -15.67
N ASP A 158 12.03 6.03 -14.56
CA ASP A 158 10.88 5.13 -14.34
C ASP A 158 9.54 5.87 -14.14
N GLY A 159 9.52 7.20 -14.33
CA GLY A 159 8.44 8.06 -13.87
C GLY A 159 8.43 8.19 -12.34
N PRO A 160 7.47 8.94 -11.78
CA PRO A 160 7.41 9.22 -10.35
C PRO A 160 7.26 7.92 -9.55
N SER A 161 8.05 7.80 -8.49
CA SER A 161 8.03 6.69 -7.54
C SER A 161 6.69 6.60 -6.79
N PRO A 162 6.37 5.42 -6.20
CA PRO A 162 5.17 5.27 -5.39
C PRO A 162 5.09 6.28 -4.23
N SER A 163 6.22 6.62 -3.62
CA SER A 163 6.31 7.64 -2.55
C SER A 163 6.00 9.05 -3.06
N GLU A 164 6.53 9.43 -4.21
CA GLU A 164 6.25 10.74 -4.82
C GLU A 164 4.77 10.87 -5.21
N LEU A 165 4.18 9.78 -5.73
CA LEU A 165 2.76 9.73 -6.04
C LEU A 165 1.88 9.81 -4.79
N THR A 166 2.24 9.09 -3.73
CA THR A 166 1.52 9.17 -2.44
C THR A 166 1.54 10.59 -1.90
N LEU A 167 2.73 11.21 -1.88
CA LEU A 167 2.92 12.57 -1.43
C LEU A 167 2.13 13.58 -2.28
N ALA A 168 2.15 13.44 -3.60
CA ALA A 168 1.38 14.30 -4.49
C ALA A 168 -0.13 14.18 -4.26
N LEU A 169 -0.63 12.96 -4.02
CA LEU A 169 -2.04 12.73 -3.72
C LEU A 169 -2.46 13.38 -2.38
N GLU A 170 -1.62 13.27 -1.34
CA GLU A 170 -1.84 13.94 -0.05
C GLU A 170 -1.92 15.46 -0.22
N VAL A 171 -1.02 16.03 -1.02
CA VAL A 171 -1.02 17.47 -1.32
C VAL A 171 -2.26 17.88 -2.13
N ILE A 172 -2.67 17.10 -3.12
CA ILE A 172 -3.88 17.36 -3.91
C ILE A 172 -5.13 17.37 -3.03
N GLU A 173 -5.24 16.43 -2.08
CA GLU A 173 -6.35 16.42 -1.11
C GLU A 173 -6.24 17.58 -0.10
N ALA A 174 -5.04 18.00 0.29
CA ALA A 174 -4.86 19.19 1.11
C ALA A 174 -5.36 20.45 0.40
N ILE A 175 -5.04 20.64 -0.89
CA ILE A 175 -5.53 21.77 -1.72
C ILE A 175 -7.06 21.79 -1.78
N ARG A 176 -7.69 20.62 -1.90
CA ARG A 176 -9.16 20.50 -1.90
C ARG A 176 -9.79 20.96 -0.59
N MET A 177 -9.11 20.70 0.53
CA MET A 177 -9.60 20.98 1.88
C MET A 177 -9.21 22.38 2.38
N CYS A 178 -8.41 23.13 1.62
CA CYS A 178 -8.04 24.51 1.93
C CYS A 178 -9.26 25.44 1.94
N PRO A 179 -9.36 26.35 2.92
CA PRO A 179 -10.46 27.31 3.00
C PRO A 179 -10.42 28.38 1.90
N GLY A 180 -11.56 29.00 1.58
CA GLY A 180 -11.64 30.08 0.59
C GLY A 180 -12.43 29.70 -0.67
N GLY A 181 -12.02 30.26 -1.82
CA GLY A 181 -12.75 30.16 -3.09
C GLY A 181 -12.93 28.72 -3.61
N ASP A 182 -13.85 28.54 -4.56
CA ASP A 182 -14.07 27.24 -5.21
C ASP A 182 -12.85 26.81 -6.02
N ARG A 183 -12.15 25.78 -5.54
CA ARG A 183 -10.95 25.19 -6.16
C ARG A 183 -11.24 23.91 -6.93
N THR A 184 -12.51 23.60 -7.19
CA THR A 184 -12.89 22.35 -7.88
C THR A 184 -12.24 22.19 -9.26
N ALA A 185 -12.03 23.28 -10.00
CA ALA A 185 -11.37 23.25 -11.30
C ALA A 185 -9.88 22.86 -11.19
N ILE A 186 -9.14 23.51 -10.29
CA ILE A 186 -7.71 23.23 -10.03
C ILE A 186 -7.55 21.80 -9.51
N TYR A 187 -8.36 21.41 -8.54
CA TYR A 187 -8.37 20.04 -8.02
C TYR A 187 -8.62 19.00 -9.10
N LYS A 188 -9.60 19.21 -9.98
CA LYS A 188 -9.87 18.30 -11.11
C LYS A 188 -8.67 18.20 -12.06
N SER A 189 -8.02 19.32 -12.36
CA SER A 189 -6.83 19.37 -13.21
C SER A 189 -5.67 18.59 -12.59
N LEU A 190 -5.33 18.88 -11.33
CA LEU A 190 -4.24 18.19 -10.63
C LEU A 190 -4.53 16.70 -10.42
N ARG A 191 -5.78 16.33 -10.14
CA ARG A 191 -6.18 14.94 -10.02
C ARG A 191 -6.08 14.19 -11.36
N GLN A 192 -6.39 14.84 -12.47
CA GLN A 192 -6.17 14.27 -13.80
C GLN A 192 -4.68 14.07 -14.09
N GLN A 193 -3.85 15.08 -13.80
CA GLN A 193 -2.38 14.99 -13.93
C GLN A 193 -1.80 13.85 -13.07
N PHE A 194 -2.28 13.68 -11.84
CA PHE A 194 -1.95 12.54 -11.00
C PHE A 194 -2.30 11.20 -11.64
N ILE A 195 -3.52 11.05 -12.14
CA ILE A 195 -3.96 9.81 -12.79
C ILE A 195 -3.08 9.49 -13.99
N ASP A 196 -2.79 10.49 -14.84
CA ASP A 196 -1.97 10.31 -16.04
C ASP A 196 -0.53 9.91 -15.69
N ALA A 197 0.08 10.59 -14.71
CA ALA A 197 1.44 10.28 -14.23
C ALA A 197 1.52 8.90 -13.55
N ALA A 198 0.55 8.56 -12.70
CA ALA A 198 0.47 7.25 -12.05
C ALA A 198 0.29 6.12 -13.07
N CYS A 199 -0.60 6.29 -14.04
CA CYS A 199 -0.81 5.30 -15.10
C CYS A 199 0.46 5.09 -15.92
N TYR A 200 1.12 6.17 -16.35
CA TYR A 200 2.38 6.09 -17.08
C TYR A 200 3.47 5.37 -16.29
N SER A 201 3.63 5.75 -15.03
CA SER A 201 4.64 5.22 -14.11
C SER A 201 4.44 3.72 -13.81
N ALA A 202 3.19 3.29 -13.62
CA ALA A 202 2.86 1.87 -13.49
C ALA A 202 3.16 1.09 -14.79
N TRP A 203 2.77 1.64 -15.94
CA TRP A 203 2.98 1.00 -17.25
C TRP A 203 4.45 0.80 -17.59
N LYS A 204 5.28 1.82 -17.33
CA LYS A 204 6.71 1.79 -17.63
C LYS A 204 7.39 0.67 -16.83
N ARG A 205 7.04 0.52 -15.55
CA ARG A 205 7.53 -0.58 -14.69
C ARG A 205 7.07 -1.94 -15.18
N VAL A 206 5.79 -2.12 -15.55
CA VAL A 206 5.29 -3.39 -16.11
C VAL A 206 5.99 -3.75 -17.41
N ASN A 207 6.23 -2.78 -18.30
CA ASN A 207 6.94 -3.02 -19.57
C ASN A 207 8.39 -3.48 -19.33
N ARG A 208 9.08 -2.91 -18.33
CA ARG A 208 10.44 -3.32 -17.96
C ARG A 208 10.54 -4.77 -17.47
N LEU A 209 9.48 -5.34 -16.89
CA LEU A 209 9.49 -6.73 -16.43
C LEU A 209 9.73 -7.76 -17.54
N SER A 210 9.44 -7.40 -18.80
CA SER A 210 9.71 -8.23 -19.97
C SER A 210 11.19 -8.30 -20.35
N ASP A 211 12.05 -7.41 -19.79
CA ASP A 211 13.48 -7.43 -20.06
C ASP A 211 14.15 -8.65 -19.40
N MET A 212 14.81 -9.45 -20.24
CA MET A 212 15.52 -10.66 -19.82
C MET A 212 16.84 -10.37 -19.10
N ARG A 213 17.35 -9.13 -19.18
CA ARG A 213 18.60 -8.71 -18.55
C ARG A 213 18.46 -8.35 -17.07
N LEU A 214 17.25 -8.06 -16.62
CA LEU A 214 16.96 -7.75 -15.22
C LEU A 214 16.99 -9.03 -14.37
N ASP A 215 17.63 -8.93 -13.20
CA ASP A 215 17.61 -9.99 -12.21
C ASP A 215 16.23 -10.11 -11.54
N LEU A 216 16.04 -11.20 -10.79
CA LEU A 216 14.75 -11.48 -10.15
C LEU A 216 14.42 -10.44 -9.08
N ALA A 217 15.41 -9.94 -8.34
CA ALA A 217 15.21 -8.95 -7.29
C ALA A 217 14.69 -7.63 -7.87
N THR A 218 15.33 -7.10 -8.92
CA THR A 218 14.88 -5.87 -9.57
C THR A 218 13.50 -6.03 -10.22
N LYS A 219 13.21 -7.21 -10.79
CA LYS A 219 11.85 -7.50 -11.31
C LYS A 219 10.78 -7.46 -10.22
N LYS A 220 11.08 -7.96 -9.01
CA LYS A 220 10.16 -7.86 -7.87
C LYS A 220 9.94 -6.42 -7.44
N GLU A 221 10.98 -5.62 -7.38
CA GLU A 221 10.87 -4.19 -7.04
C GLU A 221 10.00 -3.43 -8.04
N TYR A 222 10.18 -3.68 -9.35
CA TYR A 222 9.33 -3.07 -10.38
C TYR A 222 7.88 -3.53 -10.29
N LEU A 223 7.64 -4.82 -10.06
CA LEU A 223 6.29 -5.36 -9.89
C LEU A 223 5.61 -4.78 -8.65
N HIS A 224 6.30 -4.80 -7.51
CA HIS A 224 5.80 -4.22 -6.26
C HIS A 224 5.50 -2.73 -6.44
N GLY A 225 6.43 -1.97 -7.02
CA GLY A 225 6.22 -0.55 -7.31
C GLY A 225 5.02 -0.29 -8.23
N ALA A 226 4.85 -1.10 -9.29
CA ALA A 226 3.70 -0.98 -10.19
C ALA A 226 2.36 -1.26 -9.47
N LEU A 227 2.31 -2.31 -8.64
CA LEU A 227 1.11 -2.66 -7.87
C LEU A 227 0.79 -1.62 -6.79
N THR A 228 1.81 -1.09 -6.10
CA THR A 228 1.62 -0.01 -5.11
C THR A 228 1.07 1.25 -5.77
N ILE A 229 1.60 1.66 -6.93
CA ILE A 229 1.06 2.80 -7.69
C ILE A 229 -0.40 2.55 -8.07
N TRP A 230 -0.72 1.31 -8.43
CA TRP A 230 -2.07 0.93 -8.82
C TRP A 230 -3.08 1.03 -7.67
N GLN A 231 -2.67 0.71 -6.43
CA GLN A 231 -3.53 0.88 -5.25
C GLN A 231 -3.85 2.36 -4.95
N LEU A 232 -3.02 3.29 -5.41
CA LEU A 232 -3.26 4.73 -5.25
C LEU A 232 -4.25 5.28 -6.29
N LEU A 233 -4.52 4.54 -7.38
CA LEU A 233 -5.48 4.97 -8.40
C LEU A 233 -6.91 4.77 -7.89
N PRO A 234 -7.81 5.76 -8.10
CA PRO A 234 -9.24 5.59 -7.81
C PRO A 234 -9.84 4.49 -8.71
N ASP A 235 -10.97 3.91 -8.31
CA ASP A 235 -11.70 2.93 -9.11
C ASP A 235 -11.94 3.46 -10.54
N LEU A 236 -11.12 2.97 -11.47
CA LEU A 236 -11.07 3.43 -12.86
C LEU A 236 -12.37 3.11 -13.61
N SER A 237 -13.25 2.29 -13.02
CA SER A 237 -14.60 2.02 -13.52
C SER A 237 -15.49 3.26 -13.56
N GLU A 238 -15.29 4.22 -12.64
CA GLU A 238 -16.07 5.46 -12.61
C GLU A 238 -15.56 6.51 -13.61
N ASN A 239 -14.30 6.41 -14.04
CA ASN A 239 -13.64 7.35 -14.96
C ASN A 239 -13.75 6.92 -16.45
N ALA A 240 -14.87 6.31 -16.81
CA ALA A 240 -15.19 5.80 -18.16
C ALA A 240 -15.23 6.88 -19.28
N GLY A 241 -14.98 8.15 -18.95
CA GLY A 241 -14.91 9.25 -19.92
C GLY A 241 -13.60 9.31 -20.73
N SER A 242 -12.53 8.66 -20.26
CA SER A 242 -11.27 8.58 -21.02
C SER A 242 -11.14 7.23 -21.73
N PRO A 243 -11.11 7.19 -23.07
CA PRO A 243 -11.01 5.95 -23.85
C PRO A 243 -9.69 5.18 -23.64
N ARG A 244 -8.68 5.82 -23.02
CA ARG A 244 -7.46 5.16 -22.56
C ARG A 244 -7.68 4.44 -21.22
N LEU A 245 -8.29 5.12 -20.25
CA LEU A 245 -8.51 4.59 -18.89
C LEU A 245 -9.52 3.44 -18.83
N SER A 246 -10.46 3.35 -19.78
CA SER A 246 -11.45 2.26 -19.82
C SER A 246 -10.90 0.89 -20.28
N LYS A 247 -9.76 0.87 -20.98
CA LYS A 247 -9.11 -0.37 -21.46
C LYS A 247 -7.90 -0.79 -20.62
N LEU A 248 -7.34 0.13 -19.85
CA LEU A 248 -6.16 -0.08 -19.02
C LEU A 248 -6.31 -1.24 -18.00
N PRO A 249 -7.44 -1.41 -17.29
CA PRO A 249 -7.54 -2.45 -16.27
C PRO A 249 -7.37 -3.88 -16.82
N ASP A 250 -8.04 -4.21 -17.94
CA ASP A 250 -8.01 -5.55 -18.52
C ASP A 250 -6.69 -5.86 -19.24
N GLU A 251 -6.13 -4.86 -19.92
CA GLU A 251 -4.84 -5.00 -20.61
C GLU A 251 -3.69 -5.09 -19.60
N MET A 252 -3.73 -4.33 -18.50
CA MET A 252 -2.73 -4.51 -17.43
C MET A 252 -2.89 -5.85 -16.77
N HIS A 253 -4.11 -6.26 -16.47
CA HIS A 253 -4.35 -7.56 -15.85
C HIS A 253 -3.75 -8.68 -16.70
N ARG A 254 -3.98 -8.67 -18.02
CA ARG A 254 -3.36 -9.64 -18.94
C ARG A 254 -1.84 -9.52 -18.98
N ALA A 255 -1.29 -8.31 -18.97
CA ALA A 255 0.16 -8.09 -18.98
C ALA A 255 0.81 -8.59 -17.67
N VAL A 256 0.30 -8.16 -16.52
CA VAL A 256 0.73 -8.58 -15.18
C VAL A 256 0.53 -10.08 -15.01
N GLN A 257 -0.59 -10.66 -15.42
CA GLN A 257 -0.82 -12.11 -15.47
C GLN A 257 0.26 -12.81 -16.30
N SER A 258 0.50 -12.35 -17.53
CA SER A 258 1.48 -12.96 -18.42
C SER A 258 2.90 -12.85 -17.86
N VAL A 259 3.22 -11.75 -17.18
CA VAL A 259 4.54 -11.49 -16.62
C VAL A 259 4.75 -12.24 -15.30
N LEU A 260 3.77 -12.28 -14.41
CA LEU A 260 3.77 -13.07 -13.18
C LEU A 260 3.91 -14.56 -13.50
N LEU A 261 3.11 -15.08 -14.44
CA LEU A 261 3.16 -16.48 -14.85
C LEU A 261 4.45 -16.83 -15.58
N ARG A 262 5.00 -15.95 -16.42
CA ARG A 262 6.17 -16.23 -17.25
C ARG A 262 7.52 -15.94 -16.59
N HIS A 263 7.61 -14.83 -15.84
CA HIS A 263 8.88 -14.31 -15.32
C HIS A 263 9.05 -14.54 -13.82
N VAL A 264 7.97 -14.64 -13.03
CA VAL A 264 8.05 -14.90 -11.58
C VAL A 264 7.90 -16.40 -11.27
N ILE A 265 6.98 -17.11 -11.93
CA ILE A 265 6.82 -18.57 -11.76
C ILE A 265 7.72 -19.36 -12.74
N GLY A 266 8.28 -18.67 -13.74
CA GLY A 266 9.14 -19.23 -14.79
C GLY A 266 8.35 -19.93 -15.89
N ALA A 267 8.96 -20.10 -17.06
CA ALA A 267 8.41 -20.93 -18.13
C ALA A 267 8.45 -22.43 -17.76
N VAL A 268 7.52 -23.23 -18.30
CA VAL A 268 7.42 -24.65 -17.94
C VAL A 268 8.65 -25.49 -18.31
N ASP A 269 9.53 -24.91 -19.13
CA ASP A 269 10.68 -25.60 -19.72
C ASP A 269 11.97 -25.42 -18.91
N ALA A 270 11.96 -24.64 -17.83
CA ALA A 270 13.10 -24.51 -16.92
C ALA A 270 13.17 -25.72 -15.97
N GLY A 271 13.78 -26.81 -16.43
CA GLY A 271 14.02 -28.01 -15.62
C GLY A 271 14.97 -27.78 -14.45
N GLY A 272 14.88 -28.65 -13.44
CA GLY A 272 15.78 -28.66 -12.27
C GLY A 272 15.05 -28.52 -10.94
N LEU A 273 15.42 -29.36 -9.97
CA LEU A 273 14.80 -29.38 -8.64
C LEU A 273 14.99 -28.10 -7.83
N ASP A 274 16.15 -27.43 -7.94
CA ASP A 274 16.40 -26.18 -7.21
C ASP A 274 15.53 -25.03 -7.77
N ASN A 275 15.31 -25.02 -9.08
CA ASN A 275 14.40 -24.08 -9.74
C ASN A 275 12.94 -24.32 -9.34
N LEU A 276 12.57 -25.58 -9.05
CA LEU A 276 11.24 -25.96 -8.60
C LEU A 276 10.93 -25.43 -7.18
N VAL A 277 11.91 -25.49 -6.28
CA VAL A 277 11.80 -24.92 -4.92
C VAL A 277 11.68 -23.41 -4.96
N GLY A 278 12.54 -22.75 -5.76
CA GLY A 278 12.45 -21.30 -5.97
C GLY A 278 11.09 -20.87 -6.53
N ALA A 279 10.58 -21.56 -7.55
CA ALA A 279 9.29 -21.24 -8.15
C ALA A 279 8.10 -21.47 -7.19
N ALA A 280 8.19 -22.47 -6.30
CA ALA A 280 7.18 -22.72 -5.27
C ALA A 280 7.15 -21.61 -4.20
N LEU A 281 8.32 -21.14 -3.75
CA LEU A 281 8.43 -20.01 -2.83
C LEU A 281 7.90 -18.72 -3.47
N LEU A 282 8.23 -18.48 -4.74
CA LEU A 282 7.71 -17.32 -5.49
C LEU A 282 6.20 -17.38 -5.71
N THR A 283 5.64 -18.58 -5.88
CA THR A 283 4.17 -18.76 -5.98
C THR A 283 3.48 -18.50 -4.65
N LYS A 284 4.14 -18.84 -3.54
CA LYS A 284 3.65 -18.48 -2.20
C LYS A 284 3.68 -16.98 -1.98
N GLU A 285 4.80 -16.32 -2.24
CA GLU A 285 4.96 -14.86 -2.15
C GLU A 285 3.94 -14.14 -3.05
N LEU A 286 3.68 -14.66 -4.25
CA LEU A 286 2.62 -14.16 -5.12
C LEU A 286 1.24 -14.23 -4.49
N SER A 287 0.92 -15.36 -3.85
CA SER A 287 -0.37 -15.52 -3.18
C SER A 287 -0.50 -14.68 -1.92
N ASP A 288 0.58 -14.54 -1.15
CA ASP A 288 0.56 -13.89 0.16
C ASP A 288 0.65 -12.36 0.03
N GLU A 289 1.40 -11.84 -0.95
CA GLU A 289 1.71 -10.39 -1.05
C GLU A 289 1.08 -9.74 -2.28
N TYR A 290 1.19 -10.36 -3.45
CA TYR A 290 0.85 -9.68 -4.71
C TYR A 290 -0.61 -9.83 -5.14
N LEU A 291 -1.27 -10.97 -4.86
CA LEU A 291 -2.68 -11.16 -5.22
C LEU A 291 -3.61 -10.19 -4.48
N GLU A 292 -3.31 -9.87 -3.21
CA GLU A 292 -4.07 -8.90 -2.43
C GLU A 292 -3.89 -7.47 -2.93
N MET A 293 -2.73 -7.17 -3.53
CA MET A 293 -2.43 -5.84 -4.07
C MET A 293 -3.08 -5.55 -5.42
N ILE A 294 -3.46 -6.58 -6.17
CA ILE A 294 -4.25 -6.42 -7.39
C ILE A 294 -5.67 -6.07 -6.93
N PRO A 295 -6.20 -4.85 -7.18
CA PRO A 295 -7.57 -4.54 -6.79
C PRO A 295 -8.50 -5.57 -7.42
N ALA A 296 -9.55 -5.94 -6.71
CA ALA A 296 -10.56 -6.87 -7.19
C ALA A 296 -11.22 -6.25 -8.43
N ILE A 297 -10.66 -6.50 -9.62
CA ILE A 297 -11.28 -6.13 -10.90
C ILE A 297 -12.51 -7.02 -11.02
N SER A 298 -13.63 -6.57 -10.46
CA SER A 298 -15.02 -7.05 -10.57
C SER A 298 -15.29 -8.56 -10.45
N MET A 299 -14.28 -9.40 -10.26
CA MET A 299 -14.31 -10.85 -10.34
C MET A 299 -13.32 -11.38 -9.30
N PRO A 300 -13.78 -11.73 -8.07
CA PRO A 300 -13.01 -12.58 -7.15
C PRO A 300 -12.45 -13.85 -7.81
N ASP A 301 -13.02 -14.25 -8.95
CA ASP A 301 -12.55 -15.35 -9.80
C ASP A 301 -11.20 -15.08 -10.48
N ALA A 302 -10.79 -13.83 -10.72
CA ALA A 302 -9.56 -13.52 -11.46
C ALA A 302 -8.29 -13.79 -10.63
N GLN A 303 -8.26 -13.34 -9.38
CA GLN A 303 -7.15 -13.59 -8.44
C GLN A 303 -7.00 -15.10 -8.12
N SER A 304 -8.13 -15.77 -7.88
CA SER A 304 -8.14 -17.23 -7.64
C SER A 304 -7.69 -18.02 -8.88
N MET A 305 -8.11 -17.60 -10.08
CA MET A 305 -7.70 -18.21 -11.35
C MET A 305 -6.22 -18.00 -11.65
N LEU A 306 -5.63 -16.86 -11.29
CA LEU A 306 -4.18 -16.64 -11.39
C LEU A 306 -3.40 -17.60 -10.48
N GLY A 307 -3.82 -17.73 -9.22
CA GLY A 307 -3.24 -18.68 -8.28
C GLY A 307 -3.35 -20.13 -8.76
N LEU A 308 -4.51 -20.51 -9.33
CA LEU A 308 -4.75 -21.83 -9.89
C LEU A 308 -3.89 -22.12 -11.13
N GLN A 309 -3.70 -21.15 -12.03
CA GLN A 309 -2.85 -21.30 -13.22
C GLN A 309 -1.36 -21.44 -12.85
N ALA A 310 -0.90 -20.65 -11.88
CA ALA A 310 0.44 -20.77 -11.31
C ALA A 310 0.68 -22.17 -10.74
N ALA A 311 -0.28 -22.66 -9.96
CA ALA A 311 -0.24 -23.98 -9.36
C ALA A 311 -0.26 -25.10 -10.40
N GLU A 312 -1.08 -24.99 -11.45
CA GLU A 312 -1.15 -25.99 -12.51
C GLU A 312 0.21 -26.21 -13.20
N SER A 313 0.90 -25.11 -13.51
CA SER A 313 2.24 -25.11 -14.07
C SER A 313 3.22 -25.86 -13.16
N LEU A 314 3.20 -25.58 -11.85
CA LEU A 314 4.07 -26.24 -10.87
C LEU A 314 3.71 -27.71 -10.63
N VAL A 315 2.42 -28.05 -10.53
CA VAL A 315 1.95 -29.45 -10.42
C VAL A 315 2.42 -30.28 -11.62
N ARG A 316 2.42 -29.69 -12.82
CA ARG A 316 2.94 -30.35 -14.03
C ARG A 316 4.45 -30.57 -13.95
N ARG A 317 5.23 -29.58 -13.49
CA ARG A 317 6.68 -29.73 -13.30
C ARG A 317 7.03 -30.74 -12.21
N ILE A 318 6.36 -30.70 -11.07
CA ILE A 318 6.51 -31.67 -9.98
C ILE A 318 6.25 -33.09 -10.51
N ARG A 319 5.21 -33.28 -11.33
CA ARG A 319 4.91 -34.58 -11.93
C ARG A 319 6.02 -35.04 -12.89
N GLY A 320 6.58 -34.10 -13.66
CA GLY A 320 7.76 -34.32 -14.51
C GLY A 320 8.97 -34.78 -13.70
N GLU A 321 9.37 -34.02 -12.68
CA GLU A 321 10.52 -34.33 -11.83
C GLU A 321 10.31 -35.61 -11.02
N LEU A 322 9.12 -35.83 -10.43
CA LEU A 322 8.80 -37.08 -9.75
C LEU A 322 8.91 -38.31 -10.66
N SER A 323 8.78 -38.14 -11.99
CA SER A 323 8.95 -39.24 -12.94
C SER A 323 10.43 -39.62 -13.14
N THR A 324 11.36 -38.70 -12.92
CA THR A 324 12.81 -38.85 -13.13
C THR A 324 13.64 -39.00 -11.85
N VAL A 325 13.07 -38.70 -10.67
CA VAL A 325 13.73 -38.80 -9.35
C VAL A 325 14.46 -40.14 -9.15
N GLY A 326 15.75 -40.04 -8.86
CA GLY A 326 16.66 -41.19 -8.65
C GLY A 326 17.23 -41.30 -7.24
N SER A 327 17.12 -40.26 -6.42
CA SER A 327 17.68 -40.20 -5.06
C SER A 327 16.66 -39.81 -3.99
N GLN A 328 16.97 -40.10 -2.72
CA GLN A 328 16.12 -39.73 -1.59
C GLN A 328 16.12 -38.20 -1.37
N SER A 329 17.25 -37.53 -1.58
CA SER A 329 17.37 -36.08 -1.47
C SER A 329 16.50 -35.34 -2.50
N GLU A 330 16.46 -35.82 -3.75
CA GLU A 330 15.57 -35.26 -4.77
C GLU A 330 14.10 -35.46 -4.42
N LEU A 331 13.75 -36.63 -3.89
CA LEU A 331 12.39 -36.89 -3.42
C LEU A 331 11.98 -35.95 -2.29
N ASP A 332 12.88 -35.70 -1.34
CA ASP A 332 12.62 -34.80 -0.20
C ASP A 332 12.42 -33.34 -0.67
N LEU A 333 13.14 -32.90 -1.70
CA LEU A 333 12.94 -31.60 -2.36
C LEU A 333 11.58 -31.52 -3.11
N CYS A 334 11.16 -32.58 -3.81
CA CYS A 334 9.81 -32.60 -4.37
C CYS A 334 8.71 -32.55 -3.29
N LEU A 335 8.94 -33.20 -2.14
CA LEU A 335 8.02 -33.18 -1.01
C LEU A 335 7.97 -31.81 -0.31
N SER A 336 9.10 -31.11 -0.21
CA SER A 336 9.14 -29.75 0.34
C SER A 336 8.36 -28.77 -0.52
N VAL A 337 8.47 -28.87 -1.86
CA VAL A 337 7.66 -28.08 -2.79
C VAL A 337 6.16 -28.34 -2.62
N VAL A 338 5.75 -29.61 -2.54
CA VAL A 338 4.33 -29.95 -2.29
C VAL A 338 3.86 -29.40 -0.94
N SER A 339 4.72 -29.42 0.08
CA SER A 339 4.41 -28.83 1.38
C SER A 339 4.23 -27.31 1.30
N ILE A 340 5.09 -26.60 0.58
CA ILE A 340 4.99 -25.15 0.38
C ILE A 340 3.69 -24.80 -0.34
N LEU A 341 3.36 -25.52 -1.43
CA LEU A 341 2.12 -25.27 -2.18
C LEU A 341 0.85 -25.52 -1.36
N ARG A 342 0.87 -26.44 -0.40
CA ARG A 342 -0.26 -26.65 0.53
C ARG A 342 -0.46 -25.51 1.51
N THR A 343 0.55 -24.67 1.75
CA THR A 343 0.41 -23.48 2.59
C THR A 343 -0.23 -22.30 1.87
N VAL A 344 -0.39 -22.38 0.54
CA VAL A 344 -1.06 -21.35 -0.27
C VAL A 344 -2.58 -21.48 -0.07
N PRO A 345 -3.29 -20.44 0.41
CA PRO A 345 -4.72 -20.52 0.76
C PRO A 345 -5.60 -21.05 -0.38
N VAL A 346 -5.40 -20.53 -1.59
CA VAL A 346 -6.14 -20.90 -2.81
C VAL A 346 -5.95 -22.37 -3.21
N LEU A 347 -4.85 -23.00 -2.78
CA LEU A 347 -4.46 -24.35 -3.19
C LEU A 347 -4.59 -25.39 -2.07
N SER A 348 -4.87 -24.95 -0.86
CA SER A 348 -4.96 -25.83 0.32
C SER A 348 -5.96 -26.99 0.11
N GLU A 349 -7.04 -26.74 -0.63
CA GLU A 349 -8.09 -27.72 -0.97
C GLU A 349 -8.03 -28.22 -2.43
N ASP A 350 -6.99 -27.88 -3.21
CA ASP A 350 -6.93 -28.26 -4.63
C ASP A 350 -6.74 -29.78 -4.78
N GLN A 351 -7.73 -30.42 -5.41
CA GLN A 351 -7.75 -31.84 -5.73
C GLN A 351 -6.51 -32.29 -6.53
N ARG A 352 -5.91 -31.40 -7.33
CA ARG A 352 -4.72 -31.70 -8.13
C ARG A 352 -3.48 -31.97 -7.26
N LEU A 353 -3.36 -31.33 -6.10
CA LEU A 353 -2.31 -31.62 -5.12
C LEU A 353 -2.56 -32.96 -4.40
N VAL A 354 -3.82 -33.34 -4.20
CA VAL A 354 -4.19 -34.66 -3.68
C VAL A 354 -3.81 -35.76 -4.68
N ASP A 355 -4.00 -35.52 -5.97
CA ASP A 355 -3.65 -36.46 -7.04
C ASP A 355 -2.13 -36.73 -7.17
N LEU A 356 -1.28 -35.86 -6.61
CA LEU A 356 0.16 -36.10 -6.50
C LEU A 356 0.53 -37.24 -5.53
N ALA A 357 -0.39 -37.70 -4.68
CA ALA A 357 -0.14 -38.82 -3.76
C ALA A 357 0.29 -40.10 -4.48
N ARG A 358 -0.28 -40.38 -5.66
CA ARG A 358 0.04 -41.56 -6.47
C ARG A 358 1.45 -41.50 -7.10
N PRO A 359 1.85 -40.43 -7.81
CA PRO A 359 3.23 -40.33 -8.32
C PRO A 359 4.27 -40.27 -7.19
N ILE A 360 3.98 -39.63 -6.05
CA ILE A 360 4.86 -39.63 -4.87
C ILE A 360 5.06 -41.04 -4.33
N SER A 361 3.99 -41.83 -4.21
CA SER A 361 4.11 -43.20 -3.71
C SER A 361 4.93 -44.08 -4.65
N ARG A 362 4.75 -43.94 -5.98
CA ARG A 362 5.57 -44.61 -6.99
C ARG A 362 7.05 -44.18 -6.94
N ALA A 363 7.33 -42.88 -6.76
CA ALA A 363 8.70 -42.39 -6.62
C ALA A 363 9.36 -42.93 -5.35
N ARG A 364 8.67 -42.91 -4.21
CA ARG A 364 9.13 -43.54 -2.94
C ARG A 364 9.48 -45.01 -3.13
N TRP A 365 8.61 -45.78 -3.81
CA TRP A 365 8.88 -47.19 -4.10
C TRP A 365 10.10 -47.37 -4.99
N ARG A 366 10.26 -46.57 -6.06
CA ARG A 366 11.44 -46.64 -6.94
C ARG A 366 12.73 -46.32 -6.21
N VAL A 367 12.77 -45.23 -5.43
CA VAL A 367 13.96 -44.86 -4.65
C VAL A 367 14.31 -45.94 -3.63
N ARG A 368 13.31 -46.50 -2.93
CA ARG A 368 13.51 -47.63 -2.00
C ARG A 368 13.99 -48.90 -2.69
N LEU A 369 13.45 -49.23 -3.87
CA LEU A 369 13.90 -50.39 -4.64
C LEU A 369 15.33 -50.21 -5.15
N VAL A 370 15.67 -49.04 -5.68
CA VAL A 370 17.04 -48.73 -6.14
C VAL A 370 18.02 -48.74 -4.96
N GLY A 371 17.65 -48.15 -3.82
CA GLY A 371 18.44 -48.21 -2.58
C GLY A 371 18.59 -49.62 -2.02
N GLY A 372 17.50 -50.41 -2.04
CA GLY A 372 17.46 -51.82 -1.66
C GLY A 372 18.32 -52.70 -2.57
N LEU A 373 18.28 -52.49 -3.89
CA LEU A 373 19.12 -53.19 -4.86
C LEU A 373 20.60 -52.82 -4.70
N LYS A 374 20.92 -51.54 -4.45
CA LYS A 374 22.30 -51.11 -4.18
C LYS A 374 22.84 -51.73 -2.89
N THR A 375 22.04 -51.79 -1.83
CA THR A 375 22.45 -52.39 -0.54
C THR A 375 22.56 -53.91 -0.65
N LEU A 376 21.62 -54.59 -1.30
CA LEU A 376 21.69 -56.02 -1.59
C LEU A 376 22.92 -56.37 -2.42
N ARG A 377 23.23 -55.61 -3.49
CA ARG A 377 24.44 -55.82 -4.30
C ARG A 377 25.72 -55.59 -3.48
N LYS A 378 25.72 -54.62 -2.57
CA LYS A 378 26.86 -54.32 -1.69
C LYS A 378 27.09 -55.40 -0.63
N ILE A 379 26.04 -56.09 -0.19
CA ILE A 379 26.10 -57.18 0.80
C ILE A 379 26.36 -58.54 0.14
N SER A 380 25.79 -58.79 -1.04
CA SER A 380 25.92 -60.07 -1.73
C SER A 380 27.31 -60.29 -2.34
N LEU A 381 27.97 -59.22 -2.80
CA LEU A 381 29.33 -59.29 -3.34
C LEU A 381 30.35 -59.85 -2.33
N PRO A 382 30.50 -59.30 -1.11
CA PRO A 382 31.44 -59.84 -0.14
C PRO A 382 31.04 -61.22 0.37
N ALA A 383 29.74 -61.53 0.49
CA ALA A 383 29.28 -62.87 0.86
C ALA A 383 29.63 -63.93 -0.20
N LEU A 384 29.49 -63.59 -1.48
CA LEU A 384 29.82 -64.49 -2.60
C LEU A 384 31.33 -64.68 -2.74
N VAL A 385 32.12 -63.61 -2.55
CA VAL A 385 33.59 -63.69 -2.50
C VAL A 385 34.04 -64.53 -1.30
N GLY A 386 33.42 -64.37 -0.13
CA GLY A 386 33.70 -65.18 1.05
C GLY A 386 33.38 -66.66 0.86
N LEU A 387 32.24 -66.98 0.22
CA LEU A 387 31.85 -68.36 -0.12
C LEU A 387 32.81 -69.00 -1.12
N LEU A 388 33.22 -68.29 -2.18
CA LEU A 388 34.22 -68.77 -3.12
C LEU A 388 35.58 -69.00 -2.45
N GLY A 389 35.98 -68.11 -1.54
CA GLY A 389 37.17 -68.28 -0.72
C GLY A 389 37.10 -69.53 0.16
N LEU A 390 35.98 -69.77 0.82
CA LEU A 390 35.76 -70.97 1.65
C LEU A 390 35.83 -72.26 0.83
N CYS A 391 35.19 -72.30 -0.33
CA CYS A 391 35.26 -73.44 -1.25
C CYS A 391 36.70 -73.70 -1.72
N GLY A 392 37.47 -72.63 -1.99
CA GLY A 392 38.89 -72.74 -2.34
C GLY A 392 39.73 -73.35 -1.21
N VAL A 393 39.49 -72.95 0.05
CA VAL A 393 40.19 -73.51 1.22
C VAL A 393 39.83 -74.99 1.43
N ILE A 394 38.56 -75.36 1.28
CA ILE A 394 38.11 -76.75 1.39
C ILE A 394 38.76 -77.61 0.30
N ALA A 395 38.78 -77.14 -0.96
CA ALA A 395 39.43 -77.84 -2.05
C ALA A 395 40.94 -77.99 -1.82
N ALA A 396 41.62 -76.97 -1.29
CA ALA A 396 43.04 -77.02 -0.94
C ALA A 396 43.30 -78.02 0.21
N TYR A 397 42.44 -78.08 1.22
CA TYR A 397 42.53 -79.06 2.31
C TYR A 397 42.35 -80.50 1.81
N ILE A 398 41.37 -80.74 0.94
CA ILE A 398 41.17 -82.06 0.30
C ILE A 398 42.39 -82.42 -0.57
N GLY A 399 42.93 -81.47 -1.34
CA GLY A 399 44.14 -81.69 -2.12
C GLY A 399 45.37 -82.04 -1.27
N LEU A 400 45.55 -81.32 -0.15
CA LEU A 400 46.68 -81.53 0.76
C LEU A 400 46.57 -82.86 1.52
N THR A 401 45.37 -83.26 1.95
CA THR A 401 45.14 -84.56 2.60
C THR A 401 45.38 -85.73 1.65
N VAL A 402 44.96 -85.62 0.38
CA VAL A 402 45.27 -86.62 -0.65
C VAL A 402 46.77 -86.67 -0.97
N LEU A 403 47.46 -85.52 -0.97
CA LEU A 403 48.90 -85.47 -1.18
C LEU A 403 49.68 -86.13 -0.03
N ILE A 404 49.27 -85.90 1.22
CA ILE A 404 49.86 -86.52 2.41
C ILE A 404 49.63 -88.03 2.41
N GLN A 405 48.43 -88.49 2.06
CA GLN A 405 48.14 -89.93 1.91
C GLN A 405 49.04 -90.59 0.85
N ARG A 406 49.31 -89.92 -0.27
CA ARG A 406 50.19 -90.44 -1.33
C ARG A 406 51.68 -90.41 -0.98
N LEU A 407 52.13 -89.45 -0.17
CA LEU A 407 53.55 -89.31 0.18
C LEU A 407 53.99 -90.20 1.33
N TYR A 408 53.09 -90.57 2.24
CA TYR A 408 53.46 -91.29 3.46
C TYR A 408 52.88 -92.70 3.61
N GLU A 409 52.04 -93.19 2.68
CA GLU A 409 51.34 -94.50 2.79
C GLU A 409 50.60 -94.70 4.13
N ILE A 410 50.24 -93.62 4.82
CA ILE A 410 49.47 -93.65 6.07
C ILE A 410 48.01 -93.39 5.73
N ASN A 411 47.16 -94.39 5.99
CA ASN A 411 45.71 -94.23 5.98
C ASN A 411 45.29 -93.36 7.16
N LEU A 412 45.27 -92.04 6.98
CA LEU A 412 44.57 -91.13 7.88
C LEU A 412 43.06 -91.38 7.74
N PRO A 413 42.35 -91.76 8.83
CA PRO A 413 40.91 -91.79 8.80
C PRO A 413 40.43 -90.34 8.66
N LEU A 414 39.66 -90.07 7.60
CA LEU A 414 38.78 -88.91 7.61
C LEU A 414 37.80 -89.14 8.77
N ALA A 415 38.03 -88.45 9.89
CA ALA A 415 37.02 -88.30 10.94
C ALA A 415 35.77 -87.60 10.33
N PRO A 416 34.56 -87.85 10.88
CA PRO A 416 33.29 -87.57 10.20
C PRO A 416 33.07 -86.10 9.83
#